data_AF-A0A6J4TF24-F1
#
_entry.id   AF-A0A6J4TF24-F1
#
_cell.length_a   1.000
_cell.length_b   1.000
_cell.length_c   1.000
_cell.angle_alpha   90.00
_cell.angle_beta   90.00
_cell.angle_gamma   90.00
#
_symmetry.space_group_name_H-M   'P 1'
#
loop_
_entity.id
_entity.type
_entity.pdbx_description
1 polymer ?
#
loop_
_entity_poly.entity_id
_entity_poly.type
_entity_poly.pdbx_seq_one_letter_code
_entity_poly.pdbx_strand_id
1 'polypeptide(L)' 'MISGLCQGKLLAPLTFIGSCNRSLFEQWLAEKLIPELKSGQTVILDNATFHQSEKIRELIKS' A
#
# COMPACT_ATOMS: atom_id res chain seq x y z
N MET A 1 2.25 -8.16 -9.08
CA MET A 1 3.21 -7.11 -8.66
C MET A 1 2.42 -6.00 -8.00
N ILE A 2 2.96 -5.39 -6.95
CA ILE A 2 2.43 -4.19 -6.29
C ILE A 2 3.59 -3.23 -5.98
N SER A 3 3.35 -1.92 -6.11
CA SER A 3 4.33 -0.86 -5.83
C SER A 3 3.60 0.48 -5.69
N GLY A 4 4.13 1.41 -4.91
CA GLY A 4 3.73 2.82 -4.96
C GLY A 4 4.48 3.56 -6.08
N LEU A 5 3.90 4.64 -6.60
CA LEU A 5 4.56 5.54 -7.54
C LEU A 5 4.57 6.96 -6.96
N CYS A 6 5.75 7.55 -6.81
CA CYS A 6 5.89 8.93 -6.33
C CYS A 6 6.96 9.66 -7.15
N GLN A 7 6.60 10.80 -7.76
CA GLN A 7 7.51 11.63 -8.57
C GLN A 7 8.26 10.83 -9.65
N GLY A 8 7.55 9.91 -10.33
CA GLY A 8 8.13 9.06 -11.39
C GLY A 8 9.03 7.92 -10.87
N LYS A 9 9.12 7.71 -9.56
CA LYS A 9 9.92 6.63 -8.94
C LYS A 9 9.02 5.59 -8.29
N LEU A 10 9.36 4.32 -8.49
CA LEU A 10 8.71 3.20 -7.81
C LEU A 10 9.16 3.15 -6.34
N LEU A 11 8.20 2.94 -5.46
CA LEU A 11 8.38 2.74 -4.03
C LEU A 11 7.89 1.35 -3.64
N ALA A 12 8.60 0.69 -2.73
CA ALA A 12 8.20 -0.60 -2.17
C ALA A 12 7.78 -1.65 -3.23
N PRO A 13 8.53 -1.89 -4.32
CA PRO A 13 8.13 -2.88 -5.32
C PRO A 13 8.15 -4.30 -4.73
N LEU A 14 7.08 -5.05 -4.97
CA LEU A 14 6.95 -6.45 -4.55
C LEU A 14 6.30 -7.29 -5.66
N THR A 15 6.97 -8.39 -6.03
CA THR A 15 6.40 -9.45 -6.86
C THR A 15 5.88 -10.58 -5.98
N PHE A 16 4.80 -11.22 -6.41
CA PHE A 16 4.16 -12.31 -5.70
C PHE A 16 3.48 -13.22 -6.73
N ILE A 17 3.26 -14.49 -6.35
CA ILE A 17 2.56 -15.47 -7.17
C ILE A 17 1.08 -15.43 -6.81
N GLY A 18 0.21 -15.46 -7.82
CA GLY A 18 -1.24 -15.38 -7.64
C GLY A 18 -1.78 -13.95 -7.61
N SER A 19 -2.96 -13.78 -7.03
CA SER A 19 -3.71 -12.51 -7.04
C SER A 19 -3.35 -11.59 -5.88
N CYS A 20 -3.41 -10.28 -6.11
CA CYS A 20 -3.37 -9.31 -5.03
C CYS A 20 -4.67 -9.43 -4.21
N ASN A 21 -4.58 -9.85 -2.96
CA ASN A 21 -5.71 -9.97 -2.06
C ASN A 21 -5.52 -9.06 -0.84
N ARG A 22 -6.53 -9.00 0.03
CA ARG A 22 -6.51 -8.15 1.23
C ARG A 22 -5.29 -8.42 2.11
N SER A 23 -5.02 -9.68 2.46
CA SER A 23 -3.95 -10.05 3.38
C SER A 23 -2.57 -9.66 2.83
N LEU A 24 -2.32 -9.95 1.55
CA LEU A 24 -1.09 -9.55 0.87
C LEU A 24 -0.94 -8.02 0.85
N PHE A 25 -2.02 -7.30 0.51
CA PHE A 25 -2.01 -5.85 0.46
C PHE A 25 -1.73 -5.24 1.84
N GLU A 26 -2.41 -5.70 2.89
CA GLU A 26 -2.21 -5.19 4.25
C GLU A 26 -0.78 -5.44 4.75
N GLN A 27 -0.24 -6.63 4.50
CA GLN A 27 1.14 -6.94 4.85
C GLN A 27 2.12 -6.05 4.09
N TRP A 28 1.95 -5.93 2.78
CA TRP A 28 2.79 -5.05 1.96
C TRP A 28 2.69 -3.57 2.38
N LEU A 29 1.49 -3.09 2.69
CA LEU A 29 1.26 -1.73 3.14
C LEU A 29 2.04 -1.43 4.43
N ALA A 30 1.89 -2.31 5.44
CA ALA A 30 2.54 -2.15 6.74
C ALA A 30 4.06 -2.35 6.70
N GLU A 31 4.53 -3.39 6.02
CA GLU A 31 5.94 -3.78 6.06
C GLU A 31 6.81 -3.10 5.00
N LYS A 32 6.21 -2.58 3.92
CA LYS A 32 6.95 -2.06 2.76
C LYS A 32 6.59 -0.62 2.41
N LEU A 33 5.31 -0.29 2.21
CA LEU A 33 4.95 1.06 1.76
C LEU A 33 5.09 2.11 2.87
N ILE A 34 4.48 1.88 4.03
CA ILE A 34 4.45 2.87 5.14
C ILE A 34 5.85 3.34 5.56
N PRO A 35 6.87 2.46 5.71
CA PRO A 35 8.23 2.90 6.04
C PRO A 35 8.87 3.86 5.03
N GLU A 36 8.41 3.87 3.77
CA GLU A 36 8.91 4.75 2.71
C GLU A 36 8.17 6.10 2.66
N LEU A 37 7.04 6.22 3.38
CA LEU A 37 6.23 7.44 3.40
C LEU A 37 6.84 8.50 4.32
N LYS A 38 6.65 9.76 3.93
CA LYS A 38 7.01 10.94 4.71
C LYS A 38 5.75 11.65 5.17
N SER A 39 5.84 12.31 6.32
CA SER A 39 4.77 13.16 6.83
C SER A 39 4.33 14.18 5.77
N GLY A 40 3.00 14.34 5.63
CA GLY A 40 2.38 15.22 4.64
C GLY A 40 2.17 14.60 3.25
N GLN A 41 2.64 13.37 2.99
CA GLN A 41 2.33 12.68 1.74
C GLN A 41 0.89 12.12 1.74
N THR A 42 0.25 12.12 0.57
CA THR A 42 -1.07 11.52 0.36
C THR A 42 -0.93 10.20 -0.36
N VAL A 43 -1.50 9.13 0.22
CA VAL A 43 -1.61 7.82 -0.43
C VAL A 43 -2.91 7.78 -1.22
N ILE A 44 -2.80 7.45 -2.51
CA ILE A 44 -3.94 7.27 -3.41
C ILE A 44 -3.99 5.79 -3.79
N LEU A 45 -5.15 5.16 -3.59
CA LEU A 45 -5.44 3.78 -3.97
C LEU A 45 -6.57 3.78 -4.99
N ASP A 46 -6.68 2.72 -5.79
CA ASP A 46 -7.88 2.52 -6.60
C ASP A 46 -9.06 2.09 -5.72
N ASN A 47 -10.25 1.97 -6.30
CA ASN A 47 -11.47 1.62 -5.55
C ASN A 47 -11.70 0.11 -5.47
N ALA A 48 -10.66 -0.70 -5.29
CA ALA A 48 -10.85 -2.14 -5.06
C ALA A 48 -11.52 -2.39 -3.70
N THR A 49 -12.46 -3.34 -3.64
CA THR A 49 -13.27 -3.61 -2.44
C THR A 49 -12.44 -4.01 -1.23
N PHE A 50 -11.26 -4.60 -1.43
CA PHE A 50 -10.37 -4.98 -0.34
C PHE A 50 -9.59 -3.80 0.27
N HIS A 51 -9.57 -2.62 -0.37
CA HIS A 51 -9.00 -1.40 0.21
C HIS A 51 -9.91 -0.72 1.25
N GLN A 52 -11.20 -1.05 1.26
CA GLN A 52 -12.19 -0.48 2.19
C GLN A 52 -12.13 -1.14 3.60
N SER A 53 -10.95 -1.55 4.04
CA SER A 53 -10.72 -2.15 5.37
C SER A 53 -10.44 -1.05 6.39
N GLU A 54 -11.07 -1.10 7.57
CA GLU A 54 -10.80 -0.14 8.67
C GLU A 54 -9.32 -0.19 9.07
N LYS A 55 -8.73 -1.38 9.09
CA LYS A 55 -7.31 -1.59 9.37
C LYS A 55 -6.38 -0.84 8.40
N ILE A 56 -6.73 -0.75 7.12
CA ILE A 56 -5.95 0.02 6.14
C ILE A 56 -6.00 1.51 6.47
N ARG A 57 -7.16 2.02 6.92
CA ARG A 57 -7.32 3.41 7.33
C ARG A 57 -6.53 3.72 8.59
N GLU A 58 -6.51 2.80 9.56
CA GLU A 58 -5.71 2.94 10.79
C GLU A 58 -4.21 2.96 10.49
N LEU A 59 -3.73 2.03 9.67
CA LEU A 59 -2.32 1.95 9.26
C LEU A 59 -1.80 3.20 8.54
N ILE A 60 -2.66 3.91 7.78
CA ILE A 60 -2.26 5.13 7.07
C ILE A 60 -2.31 6.38 7.97
N LYS A 61 -3.12 6.36 9.04
CA LYS A 61 -3.30 7.51 9.93
C LYS A 61 -2.29 7.56 11.08
N SER A 62 -1.57 6.47 11.35
CA SER A 62 -0.50 6.39 12.35
C SER A 62 0.76 7.11 11.88
#